data_AF-A0AAP3EN83-F1
#
_entry.id   AF-A0AAP3EN83-F1
#
_cell.length_a   1.000
_cell.length_b   1.000
_cell.length_c   1.000
_cell.angle_alpha   90.00
_cell.angle_beta   90.00
_cell.angle_gamma   90.00
#
_symmetry.space_group_name_H-M   'P 1'
#
loop_
_entity.id
_entity.type
_entity.pdbx_description
1 polymer ?
#
loop_
_entity_poly.entity_id
_entity_poly.type
_entity_poly.pdbx_seq_one_letter_code
_entity_poly.pdbx_strand_id
1 'polypeptide(L)'
;EQKDFTIDSKTNWTSLLNGGRLAVGDPEHVPAGIYAKEALQKLGAWDTLSPKLAPAEDVRGALALVERNEAPLGIVYGSDAVA
;
A
#
# COMPACT_ATOMS: atom_id res chain seq x y z
N GLU A 1 -8.06 14.65 -8.75
CA GLU A 1 -8.44 14.71 -7.33
C GLU A 1 -8.39 13.31 -6.74
N GLN A 2 -7.54 13.10 -5.72
CA GLN A 2 -7.67 11.94 -4.86
C GLN A 2 -8.88 12.20 -3.97
N LYS A 3 -9.94 11.39 -4.08
CA LYS A 3 -11.11 11.51 -3.23
C LYS A 3 -10.73 11.03 -1.84
N ASP A 4 -11.05 11.80 -0.81
CA ASP A 4 -10.94 11.33 0.58
C ASP A 4 -11.80 10.08 0.76
N PHE A 5 -11.17 8.97 1.14
CA PHE A 5 -11.88 7.76 1.56
C PHE A 5 -11.32 7.30 2.90
N THR A 6 -12.23 6.94 3.82
CA THR A 6 -11.85 6.43 5.13
C THR A 6 -11.40 4.99 5.00
N ILE A 7 -10.20 4.69 5.51
CA ILE A 7 -9.69 3.32 5.62
C ILE A 7 -10.04 2.79 7.00
N ASP A 8 -10.91 1.79 7.06
CA ASP A 8 -11.29 1.06 8.26
C ASP A 8 -11.32 -0.47 8.03
N SER A 9 -11.77 -1.23 9.04
CA SER A 9 -11.87 -2.70 8.98
C SER A 9 -12.94 -3.23 8.00
N LYS A 10 -13.80 -2.38 7.45
CA LYS A 10 -14.82 -2.73 6.45
C LYS A 10 -14.39 -2.34 5.03
N THR A 11 -13.19 -1.79 4.85
CA THR A 11 -12.66 -1.39 3.54
C THR A 11 -12.60 -2.58 2.58
N ASN A 12 -13.22 -2.44 1.41
CA ASN A 12 -13.16 -3.45 0.35
C ASN A 12 -11.89 -3.27 -0.52
N TRP A 13 -10.77 -3.77 -0.01
CA TRP A 13 -9.47 -3.70 -0.67
C TRP A 13 -9.42 -4.34 -2.06
N THR A 14 -10.17 -5.43 -2.27
CA THR A 14 -10.18 -6.12 -3.56
C THR A 14 -10.80 -5.26 -4.66
N SER A 15 -11.87 -4.53 -4.33
CA SER A 15 -12.48 -3.57 -5.25
C SER A 15 -11.57 -2.38 -5.53
N LEU A 16 -10.87 -1.88 -4.50
CA LEU A 16 -9.96 -0.74 -4.65
C LEU A 16 -8.74 -1.06 -5.51
N LEU A 17 -8.20 -2.28 -5.39
CA LEU A 17 -7.09 -2.72 -6.22
C LEU A 17 -7.50 -3.06 -7.66
N ASN A 18 -8.78 -3.36 -7.91
CA ASN A 18 -9.28 -3.72 -9.26
C ASN A 18 -8.40 -4.77 -9.99
N GLY A 19 -7.92 -5.78 -9.25
CA GLY A 19 -7.02 -6.83 -9.78
C GLY A 19 -5.53 -6.44 -9.85
N GLY A 20 -5.17 -5.20 -9.58
CA GLY A 20 -3.80 -4.73 -9.47
C GLY A 20 -3.11 -5.08 -8.14
N ARG A 21 -1.86 -4.65 -8.03
CA ARG A 21 -1.02 -4.85 -6.83
C ARG A 21 -1.01 -3.63 -5.92
N LEU A 22 -0.77 -3.85 -4.62
CA LEU A 22 -0.54 -2.79 -3.65
C LEU A 22 0.96 -2.53 -3.52
N ALA A 23 1.43 -1.35 -3.95
CA ALA A 23 2.83 -0.97 -3.80
C ALA A 23 3.17 -0.68 -2.33
N VAL A 24 4.20 -1.34 -1.82
CA VAL A 24 4.68 -1.17 -0.44
C VAL A 24 6.19 -1.32 -0.42
N GLY A 25 6.87 -0.65 0.51
CA GLY A 25 8.23 -1.07 0.85
C GLY A 25 8.22 -2.53 1.32
N ASP A 26 9.31 -3.27 1.10
CA ASP A 26 9.40 -4.67 1.53
C ASP A 26 9.04 -4.81 3.03
N PRO A 27 7.96 -5.52 3.37
CA PRO A 27 7.49 -5.66 4.75
C PRO A 27 8.47 -6.36 5.70
N GLU A 28 9.50 -7.02 5.18
CA GLU A 28 10.49 -7.73 6.00
C GLU A 28 11.63 -6.82 6.49
N HIS A 29 11.93 -5.72 5.78
CA HIS A 29 13.07 -4.86 6.16
C HIS A 29 12.90 -3.36 5.89
N VAL A 30 11.92 -2.92 5.10
CA VAL A 30 11.68 -1.48 4.86
C VAL A 30 10.74 -0.93 5.94
N PRO A 31 11.12 0.15 6.67
CA PRO A 31 10.28 0.70 7.74
C PRO A 31 8.83 1.01 7.31
N ALA A 32 8.64 1.63 6.14
CA ALA A 32 7.30 1.90 5.60
C ALA A 32 6.50 0.59 5.36
N GLY A 33 7.17 -0.47 4.90
CA GLY A 33 6.59 -1.79 4.71
C GLY A 33 6.21 -2.48 6.03
N ILE A 34 7.06 -2.37 7.04
CA ILE A 34 6.81 -2.91 8.39
C ILE A 34 5.57 -2.25 8.99
N TYR A 35 5.48 -0.91 8.93
CA TYR A 35 4.29 -0.20 9.39
C TYR A 35 3.04 -0.52 8.58
N ALA A 36 3.18 -0.69 7.26
CA ALA A 36 2.08 -1.12 6.41
C ALA A 36 1.55 -2.50 6.83
N LYS A 37 2.44 -3.46 7.07
CA LYS A 37 2.09 -4.81 7.55
C LYS A 37 1.35 -4.77 8.87
N GLU A 38 1.87 -4.05 9.86
CA GLU A 38 1.23 -3.91 11.18
C GLU A 38 -0.15 -3.25 11.07
N ALA A 39 -0.28 -2.18 10.29
CA ALA A 39 -1.55 -1.49 10.08
C ALA A 39 -2.58 -2.39 9.39
N LEU A 40 -2.20 -3.10 8.33
CA LEU A 40 -3.08 -4.01 7.60
C LEU A 40 -3.49 -5.23 8.46
N GLN A 41 -2.61 -5.71 9.34
CA GLN A 41 -2.95 -6.75 10.31
C GLN A 41 -3.99 -6.24 11.32
N LYS A 42 -3.79 -5.03 11.86
CA LYS A 42 -4.73 -4.39 12.79
C LYS A 42 -6.11 -4.14 12.15
N LEU A 43 -6.13 -3.87 10.85
CA LEU A 43 -7.36 -3.69 10.07
C LEU A 43 -7.99 -5.01 9.61
N GLY A 44 -7.35 -6.17 9.86
CA GLY A 44 -7.82 -7.48 9.40
C GLY A 44 -7.72 -7.69 7.88
N ALA A 45 -6.92 -6.86 7.19
CA ALA A 45 -6.80 -6.85 5.74
C ALA A 45 -5.55 -7.60 5.21
N TRP A 46 -4.58 -7.87 6.08
CA TRP A 46 -3.28 -8.44 5.70
C TRP A 46 -3.40 -9.75 4.92
N ASP A 47 -4.24 -10.69 5.36
CA ASP A 47 -4.37 -11.99 4.68
C ASP A 47 -4.93 -11.86 3.26
N THR A 48 -5.75 -10.83 3.02
CA THR A 48 -6.31 -10.54 1.69
C THR A 48 -5.30 -9.83 0.78
N LEU A 49 -4.42 -9.01 1.37
CA LEU A 49 -3.52 -8.11 0.65
C LEU A 49 -2.11 -8.66 0.46
N SER A 50 -1.63 -9.50 1.38
CA SER A 50 -0.27 -10.07 1.33
C SER A 50 0.06 -10.78 0.01
N PRO A 51 -0.84 -11.55 -0.66
CA PRO A 51 -0.53 -12.12 -1.98
C PRO A 51 -0.58 -11.09 -3.13
N LYS A 52 -1.11 -9.89 -2.88
CA LYS A 52 -1.29 -8.81 -3.88
C LYS A 52 -0.26 -7.70 -3.72
N LEU A 53 0.75 -7.86 -2.86
CA LEU A 53 1.77 -6.83 -2.68
C LEU A 53 2.67 -6.73 -3.93
N ALA A 54 3.14 -5.51 -4.20
CA ALA A 54 4.30 -5.22 -5.01
C ALA A 54 5.38 -4.67 -4.07
N PRO A 55 6.19 -5.55 -3.44
CA PRO A 55 7.25 -5.13 -2.55
C PRO A 55 8.34 -4.39 -3.33
N ALA A 56 8.79 -3.26 -2.79
CA ALA A 56 9.87 -2.46 -3.32
C ALA A 56 11.05 -2.41 -2.33
N GLU A 57 12.26 -2.20 -2.85
CA GLU A 57 13.49 -2.15 -2.05
C GLU A 57 13.49 -0.99 -1.04
N ASP A 58 12.74 0.08 -1.32
CA ASP A 58 12.52 1.20 -0.42
C ASP A 58 11.14 1.87 -0.66
N VAL A 59 10.81 2.88 0.15
CA VAL A 59 9.54 3.61 0.04
C VAL A 59 9.43 4.43 -1.26
N ARG A 60 10.56 4.87 -1.83
CA ARG A 60 10.57 5.63 -3.08
C ARG A 60 10.28 4.75 -4.29
N GLY A 61 10.77 3.51 -4.28
CA GLY A 61 10.41 2.49 -5.26
C GLY A 61 8.92 2.18 -5.22
N ALA A 62 8.34 2.07 -4.02
CA ALA A 62 6.90 1.89 -3.86
C ALA A 62 6.10 3.08 -4.43
N LEU A 63 6.55 4.31 -4.16
CA LEU A 63 5.94 5.52 -4.74
C LEU A 63 6.03 5.52 -6.28
N ALA A 64 7.20 5.19 -6.83
CA ALA A 64 7.42 5.18 -8.28
C ALA A 64 6.50 4.20 -9.02
N LEU A 65 6.15 3.05 -8.41
CA LEU A 65 5.19 2.11 -8.98
C LEU A 65 3.79 2.72 -9.11
N VAL A 66 3.39 3.56 -8.14
CA VAL A 66 2.11 4.27 -8.18
C VAL A 66 2.16 5.40 -9.21
N GLU A 67 3.23 6.19 -9.25
CA GLU A 67 3.42 7.28 -10.22
C GLU A 67 3.38 6.78 -11.67
N ARG A 68 3.89 5.57 -11.93
CA ARG A 68 3.91 4.94 -13.25
C ARG A 68 2.60 4.23 -13.62
N ASN A 69 1.61 4.24 -12.73
CA ASN A 69 0.38 3.44 -12.84
C ASN A 69 0.63 1.93 -12.96
N GLU A 70 1.76 1.43 -12.47
CA GLU A 70 2.06 -0.01 -12.39
C GLU A 70 1.37 -0.66 -11.19
N ALA A 71 1.10 0.13 -10.14
CA ALA A 71 0.28 -0.22 -9.00
C ALA A 71 -0.85 0.82 -8.81
N PRO A 72 -2.12 0.42 -8.73
CA PRO A 72 -3.23 1.37 -8.53
C PRO A 72 -3.20 2.10 -7.18
N LEU A 73 -2.55 1.52 -6.16
CA LEU A 73 -2.44 2.08 -4.82
C LEU A 73 -1.06 1.76 -4.23
N GLY A 74 -0.62 2.61 -3.30
CA GLY A 74 0.57 2.34 -2.49
C GLY A 74 0.48 2.89 -1.08
N ILE A 75 1.26 2.32 -0.16
CA ILE A 75 1.41 2.78 1.22
C ILE A 75 2.80 3.38 1.39
N VAL A 76 2.84 4.68 1.64
CA VAL A 76 4.05 5.50 1.82
C VAL A 76 3.87 6.43 3.02
N TYR A 77 4.92 7.14 3.44
CA TYR A 77 4.73 8.19 4.45
C TYR A 77 4.05 9.42 3.84
N GLY A 78 3.36 10.19 4.69
CA GLY A 78 2.72 11.42 4.26
C GLY A 78 3.68 12.44 3.64
N SER A 79 4.96 12.44 4.05
CA SER A 79 6.00 13.27 3.44
C SER A 79 6.34 12.86 2.01
N ASP A 80 6.28 11.56 1.70
CA ASP A 80 6.60 11.04 0.37
C ASP A 80 5.47 11.33 -0.63
N ALA A 81 4.23 11.45 -0.17
CA ALA A 81 3.08 11.72 -1.02
C ALA A 81 2.95 13.20 -1.45
N VAL A 82 3.64 14.11 -0.76
CA VAL A 82 3.58 15.57 -1.00
C VAL A 82 4.82 16.08 -1.75
N ALA A 83 5.91 15.32 -1.71
CA ALA A 83 7.18 15.65 -2.37
C ALA A 83 7.08 15.56 -3.89
#